data_AF-Q5JG22-F1
#
_entry.id   AF-Q5JG22-F1
#
_cell.length_a   1.000
_cell.length_b   1.000
_cell.length_c   1.000
_cell.angle_alpha   90.00
_cell.angle_beta   90.00
_cell.angle_gamma   90.00
#
_symmetry.space_group_name_H-M   'P 1'
#
loop_
_entity.id
_entity.type
_entity.pdbx_description
1 polymer ?
#
loop_
_entity_poly.entity_id
_entity_poly.type
_entity_poly.pdbx_seq_one_letter_code
_entity_poly.pdbx_strand_id
1 'polypeptide(L)'
;MSEEIVISLPKGKFKALKGRDIEELIRENLPKAEETLKAEREEHLREKIKKLEEKLSEIEGQLDELREFYEKAKADKEKFLTVRNELREENERLRRELEEKKVHKT
;
A
#
# COMPACT_ATOMS: atom_id res chain seq x y z
N MET A 1 13.73 -4.24 35.54
CA MET A 1 13.31 -2.88 35.93
C MET A 1 11.81 -2.96 36.17
N SER A 2 11.40 -3.15 37.42
CA SER A 2 9.97 -3.26 37.75
C SER A 2 9.39 -1.85 37.73
N GLU A 3 8.58 -1.52 36.72
CA GLU A 3 7.86 -0.25 36.70
C GLU A 3 6.83 -0.24 37.84
N GLU A 4 6.98 0.70 38.76
CA GLU A 4 6.08 0.85 39.90
C GLU A 4 4.78 1.53 39.42
N ILE A 5 3.68 0.78 39.36
CA ILE A 5 2.38 1.28 38.90
C ILE A 5 1.70 2.01 40.05
N VAL A 6 1.70 3.35 39.99
CA VAL A 6 1.04 4.20 40.99
C VAL A 6 -0.40 4.48 40.57
N ILE A 7 -1.36 3.89 41.27
CA ILE A 7 -2.80 4.14 41.06
C ILE A 7 -3.26 5.24 42.02
N SER A 8 -3.58 6.43 41.50
CA SER A 8 -4.14 7.52 42.29
C SER A 8 -5.66 7.54 42.25
N LEU A 9 -6.30 7.67 43.42
CA LEU A 9 -7.76 7.72 43.54
C LEU A 9 -8.20 9.03 44.20
N PRO A 10 -9.33 9.62 43.76
CA PRO A 10 -9.92 10.77 44.43
C PRO A 10 -10.28 10.45 45.89
N LYS A 11 -10.08 11.42 46.79
CA LYS A 11 -10.28 11.29 48.25
C LYS A 11 -11.67 10.73 48.63
N GLY A 12 -12.71 11.03 47.84
CA GLY A 12 -14.07 10.50 48.05
C GLY A 12 -14.19 8.99 47.75
N LYS A 13 -13.61 8.52 46.65
CA LYS A 13 -13.59 7.08 46.29
C LYS A 13 -12.71 6.29 47.26
N PHE A 14 -11.59 6.85 47.70
CA PHE A 14 -10.74 6.22 48.71
C PHE A 14 -11.47 6.06 50.06
N LYS A 15 -12.24 7.06 50.49
CA LYS A 15 -13.10 6.93 51.68
C LYS A 15 -14.16 5.84 51.55
N ALA A 16 -14.71 5.62 50.35
CA ALA A 16 -15.69 4.56 50.10
C ALA A 16 -15.09 3.15 50.15
N LEU A 17 -13.75 3.04 50.03
CA LEU A 17 -13.00 1.78 50.13
C LEU A 17 -12.54 1.47 51.55
N LYS A 18 -12.65 2.41 52.50
CA LYS A 18 -12.29 2.17 53.90
C LYS A 18 -13.17 1.08 54.50
N GLY A 19 -12.54 0.03 55.04
CA GLY A 19 -13.23 -1.09 55.70
C GLY A 19 -13.65 -2.22 54.75
N ARG A 20 -13.29 -2.15 53.46
CA ARG A 20 -13.43 -3.27 52.52
C ARG A 20 -12.09 -3.95 52.29
N ASP A 21 -12.12 -5.24 51.98
CA ASP A 21 -10.95 -5.95 51.50
C ASP A 21 -10.64 -5.50 50.05
N ILE A 22 -9.51 -4.81 49.90
CA ILE A 22 -9.07 -4.27 48.61
C ILE A 22 -8.58 -5.40 47.71
N GLU A 23 -7.97 -6.46 48.27
CA GLU A 23 -7.49 -7.59 47.46
C GLU A 23 -8.64 -8.35 46.83
N GLU A 24 -9.71 -8.58 47.60
CA GLU A 24 -10.91 -9.25 47.11
C GLU A 24 -11.58 -8.42 46.01
N LEU A 25 -11.71 -7.11 46.21
CA LEU A 25 -12.23 -6.19 45.20
C LEU A 25 -11.41 -6.19 43.90
N ILE A 26 -10.08 -6.25 44.01
CA ILE A 26 -9.21 -6.34 42.83
C ILE A 26 -9.41 -7.69 42.14
N ARG A 27 -9.43 -8.80 42.87
CA ARG A 27 -9.64 -10.15 42.29
C ARG A 27 -10.97 -10.27 41.57
N GLU A 28 -12.04 -9.67 42.10
CA GLU A 28 -13.36 -9.68 41.47
C GLU A 28 -13.42 -8.84 40.19
N ASN A 29 -12.67 -7.73 40.12
CA ASN A 29 -12.71 -6.82 38.97
C ASN A 29 -11.63 -7.11 37.93
N LEU A 30 -10.58 -7.86 38.28
CA LEU A 30 -9.49 -8.23 37.37
C LEU A 30 -10.01 -8.95 36.10
N PRO A 31 -10.92 -9.95 36.16
CA PRO A 31 -11.44 -10.60 34.96
C PRO A 31 -12.19 -9.63 34.03
N LYS A 32 -12.94 -8.67 34.58
CA LYS A 32 -13.66 -7.66 33.80
C LYS A 32 -12.70 -6.72 33.08
N ALA A 33 -11.62 -6.33 33.75
CA ALA A 33 -10.57 -5.52 33.15
C ALA A 33 -9.85 -6.29 32.03
N GLU A 34 -9.56 -7.58 32.23
CA GLU A 34 -8.99 -8.44 31.19
C GLU A 34 -9.91 -8.60 29.98
N GLU A 35 -11.21 -8.77 30.21
CA GLU A 35 -12.21 -8.86 29.15
C GLU A 35 -12.29 -7.57 28.34
N THR A 36 -12.28 -6.42 29.03
CA THR A 36 -12.26 -5.10 28.40
C THR A 36 -11.00 -4.93 27.54
N LEU A 37 -9.82 -5.26 28.07
CA LEU A 37 -8.56 -5.18 27.33
C LEU A 37 -8.52 -6.12 26.12
N LYS A 38 -9.13 -7.32 26.22
CA LYS A 38 -9.26 -8.24 25.09
C LYS A 38 -10.14 -7.64 23.99
N ALA A 39 -11.28 -7.06 24.36
CA ALA A 39 -12.18 -6.41 23.43
C ALA A 39 -11.52 -5.22 22.72
N GLU A 40 -10.86 -4.33 23.46
CA GLU A 40 -10.10 -3.20 22.90
C GLU A 40 -8.99 -3.67 21.95
N ARG A 41 -8.27 -4.74 22.34
CA ARG A 41 -7.23 -5.31 21.48
C ARG A 41 -7.81 -5.90 20.20
N GLU A 42 -8.95 -6.58 20.28
CA GLU A 42 -9.62 -7.14 19.11
C GLU A 42 -10.08 -6.04 18.16
N GLU A 43 -10.70 -4.98 18.68
CA GLU A 43 -11.11 -3.81 17.90
C GLU A 43 -9.93 -3.16 17.20
N HIS A 44 -8.83 -2.90 17.93
CA HIS A 44 -7.60 -2.36 17.35
C HIS A 44 -7.02 -3.24 16.24
N LEU A 45 -7.07 -4.56 16.40
CA LEU A 45 -6.61 -5.49 15.37
C LEU A 45 -7.54 -5.48 14.15
N ARG A 46 -8.85 -5.41 14.34
CA ARG A 46 -9.82 -5.31 13.24
C ARG A 46 -9.62 -4.02 12.44
N GLU A 47 -9.41 -2.89 13.09
CA GLU A 47 -9.10 -1.63 12.41
C GLU A 47 -7.81 -1.72 11.58
N LYS A 48 -6.78 -2.37 12.13
CA LYS A 48 -5.52 -2.60 11.40
C LYS A 48 -5.72 -3.47 10.17
N ILE A 49 -6.49 -4.56 10.30
CA ILE A 49 -6.81 -5.43 9.17
C ILE A 49 -7.50 -4.64 8.07
N LYS A 50 -8.54 -3.87 8.41
CA LYS A 50 -9.27 -3.03 7.45
C LYS A 50 -8.33 -2.07 6.70
N LYS A 51 -7.45 -1.37 7.42
CA LYS A 51 -6.46 -0.46 6.80
C LYS A 51 -5.47 -1.17 5.89
N LEU A 52 -5.12 -2.43 6.20
CA LEU A 52 -4.23 -3.23 5.36
C LEU A 52 -4.95 -3.72 4.10
N GLU A 53 -6.21 -4.13 4.22
CA GLU A 53 -7.04 -4.53 3.08
C GLU A 53 -7.27 -3.37 2.10
N GLU A 54 -7.58 -2.16 2.62
CA GLU A 54 -7.72 -0.95 1.80
C GLU A 54 -6.43 -0.64 1.01
N LYS A 55 -5.27 -0.70 1.68
CA LYS A 55 -3.97 -0.50 1.03
C LYS A 55 -3.64 -1.57 0.01
N LEU A 56 -3.99 -2.83 0.29
CA LEU A 56 -3.76 -3.93 -0.64
C LEU A 56 -4.56 -3.70 -1.92
N SER A 57 -5.84 -3.34 -1.79
CA SER A 57 -6.71 -3.05 -2.93
C SER A 57 -6.21 -1.85 -3.75
N GLU A 58 -5.70 -0.80 -3.09
CA GLU A 58 -5.09 0.34 -3.78
C GLU A 58 -3.86 -0.07 -4.60
N ILE A 59 -2.97 -0.86 -4.00
CA ILE A 59 -1.75 -1.35 -4.66
C ILE A 59 -2.11 -2.26 -5.84
N GLU A 60 -3.10 -3.14 -5.70
CA GLU A 60 -3.58 -4.00 -6.78
C GLU A 60 -4.09 -3.17 -7.96
N GLY A 61 -4.87 -2.12 -7.71
CA GLY A 61 -5.33 -1.19 -8.74
C GLY A 61 -4.18 -0.49 -9.47
N GLN A 62 -3.19 0.02 -8.73
CA GLN A 62 -2.00 0.64 -9.32
C GLN A 62 -1.19 -0.35 -10.17
N LEU A 63 -1.15 -1.63 -9.78
CA LEU A 63 -0.45 -2.67 -10.51
C LEU A 63 -1.13 -2.97 -11.85
N ASP A 64 -2.47 -3.00 -11.87
CA ASP A 64 -3.24 -3.20 -13.09
C ASP A 64 -3.13 -2.00 -14.04
N GLU A 65 -3.18 -0.77 -13.54
CA GLU A 65 -2.90 0.43 -14.34
C GLU A 65 -1.49 0.38 -14.96
N LEU A 66 -0.49 -0.03 -14.18
CA LEU A 66 0.88 -0.15 -14.66
C LEU A 66 1.02 -1.23 -15.74
N ARG A 67 0.31 -2.35 -15.60
CA ARG A 67 0.27 -3.41 -16.62
C ARG A 67 -0.35 -2.91 -17.92
N GLU A 68 -1.47 -2.20 -17.85
CA GLU A 68 -2.10 -1.62 -19.04
C GLU A 68 -1.18 -0.61 -19.73
N PHE A 69 -0.53 0.26 -18.95
CA PHE A 69 0.42 1.21 -19.48
C PHE A 69 1.59 0.51 -20.19
N TYR A 70 2.13 -0.54 -19.59
CA TYR A 70 3.23 -1.30 -20.17
C TYR A 70 2.84 -1.95 -21.50
N GLU A 71 1.66 -2.59 -21.58
CA GLU A 71 1.20 -3.21 -22.82
C GLU A 71 0.95 -2.17 -23.93
N LYS A 72 0.38 -1.00 -23.59
CA LYS A 72 0.25 0.12 -24.54
C LYS A 72 1.61 0.59 -25.05
N ALA A 73 2.56 0.82 -24.14
CA ALA A 73 3.91 1.26 -24.50
C ALA A 73 4.64 0.22 -25.38
N LYS A 74 4.43 -1.07 -25.13
CA LYS A 74 4.98 -2.15 -25.94
C LYS A 74 4.39 -2.14 -27.36
N ALA A 75 3.06 -2.04 -27.48
CA ALA A 75 2.39 -1.96 -28.78
C ALA A 75 2.85 -0.74 -29.59
N ASP A 76 2.99 0.41 -28.95
CA ASP A 76 3.45 1.63 -29.62
C ASP A 76 4.93 1.51 -30.05
N LYS A 77 5.78 0.90 -29.22
CA LYS A 77 7.16 0.59 -29.61
C LYS A 77 7.22 -0.28 -30.85
N GLU A 78 6.39 -1.32 -30.93
CA GLU A 78 6.32 -2.19 -32.10
C GLU A 78 5.90 -1.42 -33.36
N LYS A 79 4.88 -0.56 -33.27
CA LYS A 79 4.47 0.32 -34.37
C LYS A 79 5.61 1.23 -34.83
N PHE A 80 6.31 1.88 -33.90
CA PHE A 80 7.43 2.76 -34.24
C PHE A 80 8.59 2.01 -34.91
N LEU A 81 8.86 0.77 -34.49
CA LEU A 81 9.88 -0.07 -35.12
C LEU A 81 9.50 -0.42 -36.56
N THR A 82 8.23 -0.75 -36.82
CA THR A 82 7.72 -1.02 -38.16
C THR A 82 7.87 0.21 -39.06
N VAL A 83 7.36 1.37 -38.63
CA VAL A 83 7.46 2.63 -39.39
C VAL A 83 8.92 3.01 -39.66
N ARG A 84 9.81 2.85 -38.68
CA ARG A 84 11.24 3.12 -38.85
C ARG A 84 11.86 2.23 -39.93
N ASN A 85 11.47 0.97 -39.99
CA ASN A 85 11.99 0.04 -40.99
C ASN A 85 11.47 0.39 -42.39
N GLU A 86 10.17 0.70 -42.53
CA GLU A 86 9.58 1.16 -43.80
C GLU A 86 10.28 2.42 -44.32
N LEU A 87 10.49 3.41 -43.45
CA LEU A 87 11.21 4.64 -43.80
C LEU A 87 12.66 4.36 -44.20
N ARG A 88 13.31 3.35 -43.61
CA ARG A 88 14.67 2.96 -43.97
C ARG A 88 14.71 2.37 -45.38
N GLU A 89 13.81 1.44 -45.68
CA GLU A 89 13.69 0.84 -47.01
C GLU A 89 13.37 1.88 -48.08
N GLU A 90 12.43 2.78 -47.80
CA GLU A 90 12.08 3.87 -48.70
C GLU A 90 13.26 4.84 -48.94
N ASN A 91 13.99 5.21 -47.88
CA ASN A 91 15.20 6.03 -48.03
C ASN A 91 16.28 5.34 -48.87
N GLU A 92 16.50 4.03 -48.67
CA GLU A 92 17.45 3.27 -49.47
C GLU A 92 17.04 3.22 -50.95
N ARG A 93 15.74 3.02 -51.24
CA ARG A 93 15.21 3.07 -52.61
C ARG A 93 15.43 4.44 -53.25
N LEU A 94 15.02 5.51 -52.56
CA LEU A 94 15.17 6.89 -53.06
C LEU A 94 16.63 7.27 -53.29
N ARG A 95 17.56 6.81 -52.44
CA ARG A 95 19.00 7.02 -52.65
C ARG A 95 19.50 6.37 -53.93
N ARG A 96 19.10 5.12 -54.21
CA ARG A 96 19.46 4.41 -55.45
C ARG A 96 18.92 5.14 -56.69
N GLU A 97 17.64 5.52 -56.67
CA GLU A 97 17.04 6.29 -57.78
C GLU A 97 17.77 7.62 -58.03
N LEU A 98 18.22 8.28 -56.96
CA LEU A 98 18.91 9.55 -57.04
C LEU A 98 20.35 9.41 -57.54
N GLU A 99 21.03 8.31 -57.19
CA GLU A 99 22.33 7.93 -57.75
C GLU A 99 22.22 7.60 -59.25
N GLU A 100 21.25 6.78 -59.65
CA GLU A 100 21.01 6.44 -61.06
C GLU A 100 20.72 7.69 -61.92
N LYS A 101 19.90 8.62 -61.41
CA LYS A 101 19.62 9.90 -62.08
C LYS A 101 20.83 10.83 -62.18
N LYS A 102 21.77 10.77 -61.22
CA LYS A 102 23.03 11.52 -61.28
C LYS A 102 23.97 10.91 -62.33
N VAL A 103 24.08 9.58 -62.39
CA VAL A 103 24.89 8.87 -63.37
C VAL A 103 24.41 9.12 -64.81
N HIS A 104 23.10 9.20 -65.05
CA HIS A 104 22.54 9.47 -66.39
C HIS A 104 22.59 10.94 -66.83
N LYS A 105 22.93 11.88 -65.94
CA LYS A 105 23.06 13.31 -66.24
C LYS A 105 24.50 13.75 -66.49
N THR A 106 25.47 12.85 -66.36
CA THR A 106 26.90 13.10 -66.57
C THR A 106 27.36 12.36 -67.82
#